data_AF-A0A2Z6NL10-F1
#
_entry.id   AF-A0A2Z6NL10-F1
#
_cell.length_a   1.000
_cell.length_b   1.000
_cell.length_c   1.000
_cell.angle_alpha   90.00
_cell.angle_beta   90.00
_cell.angle_gamma   90.00
#
_symmetry.space_group_name_H-M   'P 1'
#
loop_
_entity.id
_entity.type
_entity.pdbx_description
1 polymer ?
#
loop_
_entity_poly.entity_id
_entity_poly.type
_entity_poly.pdbx_seq_one_letter_code
_entity_poly.pdbx_strand_id
1 'polypeptide(L)'
;MLLKISSYGGTLIQCEIAIIAAMVNLLNTIWHVRNQARFSNKRITWKLAISMIIVDTTMFGNNTSKVSSNSIRDFTVLKHFKINIHNPRVPVLKEIVWHPHLPNWIKCNIDGASKDNPAELCGAMRAIEIAHQMHWNNLWMETDSAIVVSAFKNLRNPIPWS
;
A
#
# COMPACT_ATOMS: atom_id res chain seq x y z
N MET A 1 -16.94 14.59 -1.76
CA MET A 1 -15.81 13.73 -1.36
C MET A 1 -15.64 12.67 -2.44
N LEU A 2 -14.60 12.77 -3.26
CA LEU A 2 -14.31 11.83 -4.35
C LEU A 2 -13.42 10.72 -3.79
N LEU A 3 -14.05 9.65 -3.29
CA LEU A 3 -13.38 8.41 -2.93
C LEU A 3 -12.99 7.71 -4.23
N LYS A 4 -11.71 7.81 -4.61
CA LYS A 4 -11.13 6.91 -5.61
C LYS A 4 -10.78 5.61 -4.90
N ILE A 5 -11.77 4.76 -4.72
CA ILE A 5 -11.54 3.35 -4.40
C ILE A 5 -10.94 2.75 -5.68
N SER A 6 -9.61 2.63 -5.75
CA SER A 6 -9.02 1.76 -6.75
C SER A 6 -9.41 0.34 -6.37
N SER A 7 -10.39 -0.19 -7.09
CA SER A 7 -10.65 -1.62 -7.17
C SER A 7 -9.33 -2.36 -7.27
N TYR A 8 -9.05 -3.24 -6.30
CA TYR A 8 -8.02 -4.27 -6.40
C TYR A 8 -8.46 -5.29 -7.46
N GLY A 9 -8.54 -4.87 -8.71
CA GLY A 9 -8.59 -5.75 -9.87
C GLY A 9 -7.19 -6.31 -10.04
N GLY A 10 -6.98 -7.56 -9.60
CA GLY A 10 -5.70 -8.26 -9.43
C GLY A 10 -4.78 -8.21 -10.65
N THR A 11 -4.06 -7.10 -10.78
CA THR A 11 -3.03 -6.89 -11.79
C THR A 11 -1.71 -6.88 -11.06
N LEU A 12 -0.85 -7.84 -11.39
CA LEU A 12 0.47 -7.95 -10.74
C LEU A 12 1.24 -6.63 -10.88
N ILE A 13 1.72 -6.10 -9.75
CA ILE A 13 2.60 -4.93 -9.72
C ILE A 13 4.03 -5.34 -10.10
N GLN A 14 4.86 -4.37 -10.48
CA GLN A 14 6.21 -4.62 -10.97
C GLN A 14 7.04 -5.53 -10.02
N CYS A 15 6.93 -5.30 -8.71
CA CYS A 15 7.65 -6.09 -7.70
C CYS A 15 7.22 -7.56 -7.68
N GLU A 16 5.92 -7.84 -7.78
CA GLU A 16 5.42 -9.21 -7.80
C GLU A 16 5.93 -9.98 -9.03
N ILE A 17 5.99 -9.33 -10.19
CA ILE A 17 6.58 -9.92 -11.40
C ILE A 17 8.06 -10.23 -11.18
N ALA A 18 8.80 -9.32 -10.54
CA ALA A 18 10.21 -9.54 -10.23
C ALA A 18 10.41 -10.74 -9.27
N ILE A 19 9.56 -10.88 -8.25
CA ILE A 19 9.61 -12.00 -7.31
C ILE A 19 9.31 -13.33 -8.03
N ILE A 20 8.29 -13.37 -8.87
CA ILE A 20 7.94 -14.57 -9.65
C ILE A 20 9.10 -14.94 -10.59
N ALA A 21 9.68 -13.97 -11.30
CA ALA A 21 10.83 -14.18 -12.16
C ALA A 21 12.03 -14.73 -11.37
N ALA A 22 12.32 -14.20 -10.18
CA ALA A 22 13.39 -14.67 -9.32
C ALA A 22 13.19 -16.14 -8.90
N MET A 23 11.97 -16.54 -8.54
CA MET A 23 11.65 -17.92 -8.17
C MET A 23 11.83 -18.88 -9.35
N VAL A 24 11.37 -18.50 -10.54
CA VAL A 24 11.53 -19.31 -11.76
C VAL A 24 13.01 -19.42 -12.14
N ASN A 25 13.75 -18.30 -12.12
CA ASN A 25 15.18 -18.28 -12.44
C ASN A 25 16.04 -19.04 -11.43
N LEU A 26 15.62 -19.09 -10.16
CA LEU A 26 16.28 -19.92 -9.15
C LEU A 26 16.19 -21.40 -9.53
N LEU A 27 14.99 -21.91 -9.83
CA LEU A 27 14.78 -23.29 -10.24
C LEU A 27 15.53 -23.61 -11.53
N ASN A 28 15.45 -22.72 -12.53
CA ASN A 28 16.15 -22.87 -13.81
C ASN A 28 17.67 -22.91 -13.63
N THR A 29 18.23 -22.02 -12.79
CA THR A 29 19.66 -21.95 -12.53
C THR A 29 20.17 -23.21 -11.83
N ILE A 30 19.43 -23.74 -10.84
CA ILE A 30 19.77 -25.00 -10.17
C ILE A 30 19.86 -26.14 -11.19
N TRP A 31 18.85 -26.24 -12.07
CA TRP A 31 18.82 -27.24 -13.12
C TRP A 31 20.00 -27.07 -14.10
N HIS A 32 20.24 -25.84 -14.57
CA HIS A 32 21.33 -25.52 -15.50
C HIS A 32 22.71 -25.87 -14.93
N VAL A 33 23.00 -25.47 -13.70
CA VAL A 33 24.28 -25.75 -13.02
C VAL A 33 24.51 -27.25 -12.89
N ARG A 34 23.49 -28.04 -12.53
CA ARG A 34 23.60 -29.49 -12.42
C ARG A 34 23.88 -30.16 -13.77
N ASN A 35 23.24 -29.67 -14.84
CA ASN A 35 23.46 -30.20 -16.19
C ASN A 35 24.85 -29.88 -16.73
N GLN A 36 25.35 -28.66 -16.51
CA GLN A 36 26.70 -28.27 -16.90
C GLN A 36 27.76 -29.14 -16.23
N ALA A 37 27.57 -29.47 -14.96
CA ALA A 37 28.45 -30.37 -14.23
C ALA A 37 28.43 -31.80 -14.79
N ARG A 38 27.25 -32.30 -15.17
CA ARG A 38 27.07 -33.70 -15.62
C ARG A 38 27.51 -33.93 -17.07
N PHE A 39 27.13 -33.04 -17.99
CA PHE A 39 27.24 -33.30 -19.42
C PHE A 39 28.35 -32.49 -20.11
N SER A 40 28.81 -31.39 -19.49
CA SER A 40 29.87 -30.55 -20.05
C SER A 40 31.12 -30.51 -19.17
N ASN A 41 31.12 -31.23 -18.04
CA ASN A 41 32.18 -31.23 -17.03
C ASN A 41 32.59 -29.80 -16.58
N LYS A 42 31.66 -28.85 -16.66
CA LYS A 42 31.85 -27.45 -16.27
C LYS A 42 31.30 -27.24 -14.87
N ARG A 43 32.12 -26.71 -13.96
CA ARG A 43 31.69 -26.34 -12.60
C ARG A 43 31.39 -24.84 -12.55
N ILE A 44 30.12 -24.50 -12.43
CA ILE A 44 29.68 -23.12 -12.16
C ILE A 44 29.76 -22.89 -10.65
N THR A 45 30.43 -21.81 -10.24
CA THR A 45 30.53 -21.44 -8.82
C THR A 45 29.20 -20.86 -8.33
N TRP A 46 28.93 -20.98 -7.03
CA TRP A 46 27.70 -20.43 -6.44
C TRP A 46 27.58 -18.91 -6.64
N LYS A 47 28.70 -18.17 -6.67
CA LYS A 47 28.74 -16.73 -6.96
C LYS A 47 28.26 -16.41 -8.38
N LEU A 48 28.68 -17.22 -9.36
CA LEU A 48 28.21 -17.10 -10.74
C LEU A 48 26.72 -17.46 -10.85
N ALA A 49 26.26 -18.49 -10.13
CA ALA A 49 24.84 -18.86 -10.10
C ALA A 49 23.96 -17.73 -9.53
N ILE A 50 24.36 -17.08 -8.44
CA ILE A 50 23.66 -15.90 -7.91
C ILE A 50 23.65 -14.77 -8.95
N SER A 51 24.78 -14.54 -9.62
CA SER A 51 24.88 -13.50 -10.64
C SER A 51 23.96 -13.76 -11.83
N MET A 52 23.84 -15.03 -12.28
CA MET A 52 22.90 -15.45 -13.31
C MET A 52 21.46 -15.15 -12.90
N ILE A 53 21.07 -15.58 -11.68
CA ILE A 53 19.73 -15.31 -11.15
C ILE A 53 19.44 -13.82 -11.11
N ILE A 54 20.39 -12.99 -10.63
CA ILE A 54 20.21 -11.54 -10.58
C ILE A 54 19.99 -10.99 -11.99
N VAL A 55 20.89 -11.29 -12.94
CA VAL A 55 20.83 -10.76 -14.31
C VAL A 55 19.53 -11.16 -15.02
N ASP A 56 19.15 -12.42 -14.95
CA ASP A 56 17.92 -12.90 -15.58
C ASP A 56 16.70 -12.24 -14.95
N THR A 57 16.67 -12.13 -13.63
CA THR A 57 15.57 -11.46 -12.90
C THR A 57 15.51 -9.97 -13.25
N THR A 58 16.65 -9.30 -13.36
CA THR A 58 16.73 -7.90 -13.80
C THR A 58 16.13 -7.74 -15.20
N MET A 59 16.47 -8.65 -16.12
CA MET A 59 15.97 -8.62 -17.50
C MET A 59 14.44 -8.75 -17.55
N PHE A 60 13.86 -9.72 -16.84
CA PHE A 60 12.40 -9.86 -16.73
C PHE A 60 11.74 -8.65 -16.07
N GLY A 61 12.31 -8.16 -14.97
CA GLY A 61 11.78 -7.01 -14.21
C GLY A 61 11.84 -5.68 -14.96
N ASN A 62 12.75 -5.55 -15.93
CA ASN A 62 12.85 -4.37 -16.81
C ASN A 62 11.98 -4.49 -18.07
N ASN A 63 11.62 -5.70 -18.49
CA ASN A 63 10.75 -5.91 -19.65
C ASN A 63 9.26 -5.72 -19.34
N THR A 64 8.86 -5.63 -18.07
CA THR A 64 7.47 -5.37 -17.69
C THR A 64 7.11 -3.89 -17.82
N SER A 65 5.90 -3.59 -18.30
CA SER A 65 5.33 -2.24 -18.33
C SER A 65 4.54 -1.88 -17.07
N LYS A 66 4.55 -2.75 -16.04
CA LYS A 66 3.82 -2.53 -14.79
C LYS A 66 4.52 -1.49 -13.92
N VAL A 67 3.71 -0.75 -13.17
CA VAL A 67 4.17 0.24 -12.19
C VAL A 67 4.58 -0.42 -10.87
N SER A 68 5.52 0.22 -10.18
CA SER A 68 5.90 -0.10 -8.81
C SER A 68 4.83 0.38 -7.82
N SER A 69 4.73 -0.29 -6.68
CA SER A 69 3.93 0.18 -5.55
C SER A 69 4.67 1.28 -4.78
N ASN A 70 3.98 1.88 -3.80
CA ASN A 70 4.56 2.81 -2.82
C ASN A 70 5.15 2.10 -1.58
N SER A 71 5.29 0.77 -1.61
CA SER A 71 5.84 -0.01 -0.51
C SER A 71 7.37 0.08 -0.46
N ILE A 72 7.93 0.43 0.69
CA ILE A 72 9.39 0.45 0.90
C ILE A 72 10.00 -0.94 0.76
N ARG A 73 9.23 -1.98 1.10
CA ARG A 73 9.65 -3.37 0.95
C ARG A 73 9.84 -3.71 -0.53
N ASP A 74 8.89 -3.31 -1.37
CA ASP A 74 8.96 -3.54 -2.81
C ASP A 74 10.10 -2.76 -3.44
N PHE A 75 10.28 -1.51 -3.03
CA PHE A 75 11.43 -0.69 -3.42
C PHE A 75 12.75 -1.39 -3.11
N THR A 76 12.90 -1.95 -1.91
CA THR A 76 14.14 -2.64 -1.48
C THR A 76 14.42 -3.87 -2.34
N VAL A 77 13.38 -4.67 -2.65
CA VAL A 77 13.50 -5.85 -3.52
C VAL A 77 13.94 -5.44 -4.93
N LEU A 78 13.25 -4.46 -5.54
CA LEU A 78 13.59 -3.99 -6.88
C LEU A 78 15.03 -3.44 -6.95
N LYS A 79 15.47 -2.72 -5.92
CA LYS A 79 16.87 -2.23 -5.82
C LYS A 79 17.87 -3.37 -5.65
N HIS A 80 17.56 -4.40 -4.88
CA HIS A 80 18.44 -5.56 -4.73
C HIS A 80 18.73 -6.24 -6.08
N PHE A 81 17.70 -6.41 -6.90
CA PHE A 81 17.81 -6.95 -8.25
C PHE A 81 18.21 -5.91 -9.32
N LYS A 82 18.54 -4.67 -8.93
CA LYS A 82 18.92 -3.59 -9.86
C LYS A 82 17.89 -3.34 -10.98
N ILE A 83 16.61 -3.53 -10.67
CA ILE A 83 15.49 -3.29 -11.60
C ILE A 83 15.17 -1.79 -11.66
N ASN A 84 14.90 -1.30 -12.87
CA ASN A 84 14.46 0.08 -13.09
C ASN A 84 13.03 0.26 -12.58
N ILE A 85 12.83 1.23 -11.70
CA ILE A 85 11.55 1.42 -11.01
C ILE A 85 10.60 2.24 -11.91
N HIS A 86 9.46 1.65 -12.27
CA HIS A 86 8.41 2.34 -13.00
C HIS A 86 7.51 3.09 -12.03
N ASN A 87 7.77 4.37 -11.84
CA ASN A 87 6.98 5.17 -10.92
C ASN A 87 5.52 5.29 -11.40
N PRO A 88 4.54 5.17 -10.49
CA PRO A 88 3.16 5.47 -10.82
C PRO A 88 3.05 6.92 -11.28
N ARG A 89 2.13 7.19 -12.21
CA ARG A 89 1.85 8.56 -12.64
C ARG A 89 1.42 9.37 -11.44
N VAL A 90 2.03 10.55 -11.30
CA VAL A 90 1.68 11.50 -10.23
C VAL A 90 0.17 11.72 -10.26
N PRO A 91 -0.55 11.50 -9.14
CA PRO A 91 -1.96 11.83 -9.09
C PRO A 91 -2.12 13.33 -9.38
N VAL A 92 -3.11 13.69 -10.20
CA VAL A 92 -3.36 15.09 -10.56
C VAL A 92 -3.43 15.91 -9.28
N LEU A 93 -2.50 16.86 -9.12
CA LEU A 93 -2.49 17.78 -8.00
C LEU A 93 -3.71 18.67 -8.13
N LYS A 94 -4.77 18.34 -7.39
CA LYS A 94 -5.96 19.15 -7.32
C LYS A 94 -5.79 20.09 -6.12
N GLU A 95 -5.69 21.37 -6.40
CA GLU A 95 -5.77 22.39 -5.36
C GLU A 95 -7.12 22.29 -4.65
N ILE A 96 -7.08 22.17 -3.33
CA ILE A 96 -8.26 22.20 -2.48
C ILE A 96 -8.33 23.60 -1.90
N VAL A 97 -9.26 24.41 -2.40
CA VAL A 97 -9.58 25.70 -1.78
C VAL A 97 -10.36 25.41 -0.50
N TRP A 98 -9.69 25.56 0.64
CA TRP A 98 -10.31 25.49 1.95
C TRP A 98 -11.23 26.69 2.14
N HIS A 99 -12.53 26.45 2.28
CA HIS A 99 -13.48 27.47 2.68
C HIS A 99 -13.68 27.36 4.20
N PRO A 100 -13.62 28.47 4.96
CA PRO A 100 -13.94 28.43 6.38
C PRO A 100 -15.39 27.98 6.59
N HIS A 101 -15.62 27.24 7.67
CA HIS A 101 -16.97 26.84 8.04
C HIS A 101 -17.81 28.06 8.42
N LEU A 102 -19.14 27.88 8.45
CA LEU A 102 -20.06 28.92 8.88
C LEU A 102 -19.67 29.46 10.26
N PRO A 103 -19.91 30.75 10.54
CA PRO A 103 -19.70 31.32 11.87
C PRO A 103 -20.42 30.47 12.94
N ASN A 104 -19.78 30.31 14.10
CA ASN A 104 -20.25 29.50 15.24
C ASN A 104 -20.20 27.97 15.07
N TRP A 105 -19.53 27.46 14.03
CA TRP A 105 -19.18 26.04 13.92
C TRP A 105 -17.78 25.78 14.42
N ILE A 106 -17.62 24.76 15.26
CA ILE A 106 -16.32 24.32 15.73
C ILE A 106 -15.93 23.08 14.96
N LYS A 107 -14.78 23.14 14.31
CA LYS A 107 -14.21 22.02 13.57
C LYS A 107 -13.38 21.16 14.51
N CYS A 108 -13.66 19.86 14.52
CA CYS A 108 -12.90 18.86 15.23
C CYS A 108 -12.42 17.80 14.23
N ASN A 109 -11.10 17.67 14.06
CA ASN A 109 -10.51 16.57 13.34
C ASN A 109 -10.36 15.40 14.32
N ILE A 110 -10.85 14.23 13.93
CA ILE A 110 -10.80 13.01 14.73
C ILE A 110 -9.92 12.01 13.98
N ASP A 111 -8.75 11.74 14.55
CA ASP A 111 -7.83 10.68 14.12
C ASP A 111 -7.73 9.60 15.20
N GLY A 112 -7.62 8.34 14.76
CA GLY A 112 -7.36 7.21 15.65
C GLY A 112 -5.89 6.81 15.59
N ALA A 113 -5.20 6.81 16.73
CA ALA A 113 -3.85 6.28 16.85
C ALA A 113 -3.86 4.86 17.43
N SER A 114 -4.59 3.94 16.79
CA SER A 114 -4.51 2.52 17.15
C SER A 114 -4.59 1.62 15.92
N LYS A 115 -4.14 0.38 16.10
CA LYS A 115 -4.18 -0.65 15.07
C LYS A 115 -5.58 -1.23 14.86
N ASP A 116 -6.47 -1.03 15.83
CA ASP A 116 -7.77 -1.67 15.90
C ASP A 116 -8.89 -0.62 15.71
N ASN A 117 -9.96 -1.04 15.03
CA ASN A 117 -11.11 -0.20 14.67
C ASN A 117 -11.75 0.65 15.80
N PRO A 118 -11.79 0.25 17.10
CA PRO A 118 -12.52 1.05 18.09
C PRO A 118 -11.88 2.41 18.43
N ALA A 119 -10.60 2.64 18.13
CA ALA A 119 -9.97 3.91 18.55
C ALA A 119 -10.55 5.14 17.84
N GLU A 120 -10.87 5.02 16.55
CA GLU A 120 -11.46 6.12 15.78
C GLU A 120 -12.88 6.45 16.28
N LEU A 121 -13.66 5.42 16.63
CA LEU A 121 -14.99 5.56 17.23
C LEU A 121 -14.91 6.20 18.62
N CYS A 122 -13.98 5.76 19.46
CA CYS A 122 -13.73 6.37 20.78
C CYS A 122 -13.32 7.84 20.66
N GLY A 123 -12.47 8.17 19.68
CA GLY A 123 -12.12 9.56 19.37
C GLY A 123 -13.34 10.41 19.03
N ALA A 124 -14.24 9.87 18.19
CA ALA A 124 -15.48 10.57 17.83
C ALA A 124 -16.43 10.75 19.02
N MET A 125 -16.59 9.72 19.86
CA MET A 125 -17.41 9.81 21.07
C MET A 125 -16.86 10.86 22.04
N ARG A 126 -15.54 10.90 22.23
CA ARG A 126 -14.89 11.88 23.10
C ARG A 126 -15.04 13.31 22.57
N ALA A 127 -14.97 13.51 21.25
CA ALA A 127 -15.19 14.82 20.63
C ALA A 127 -16.61 15.33 20.89
N ILE A 128 -17.62 14.47 20.78
CA ILE A 128 -19.02 14.80 21.09
C ILE A 128 -19.19 15.14 22.58
N GLU A 129 -18.56 14.36 23.46
CA GLU A 129 -18.61 14.61 24.91
C GLU A 129 -18.03 15.98 25.26
N ILE A 130 -16.87 16.33 24.71
CA ILE A 130 -16.23 17.64 24.92
C ILE A 130 -17.11 18.76 24.36
N ALA A 131 -17.69 18.58 23.17
CA ALA A 131 -18.59 19.56 22.58
C ALA A 131 -19.80 19.81 23.48
N HIS A 132 -20.35 18.75 24.08
CA HIS A 132 -21.45 18.87 25.03
C HIS A 132 -21.03 19.62 26.30
N GLN A 133 -19.89 19.28 26.89
CA GLN A 133 -19.34 19.94 28.08
C GLN A 133 -19.06 21.43 27.86
N MET A 134 -18.66 21.80 26.64
CA MET A 134 -18.34 23.17 26.26
C MET A 134 -19.54 23.94 25.71
N HIS A 135 -20.75 23.35 25.74
CA HIS A 135 -21.99 23.91 25.18
C HIS A 135 -21.87 24.32 23.71
N TRP A 136 -21.10 23.55 22.92
CA TRP A 136 -20.94 23.75 21.49
C TRP A 136 -22.16 23.18 20.75
N ASN A 137 -23.04 24.06 20.31
CA ASN A 137 -24.28 23.67 19.62
C ASN A 137 -24.06 23.25 18.15
N ASN A 138 -22.92 23.63 17.54
CA ASN A 138 -22.60 23.28 16.15
C ASN A 138 -21.18 22.69 16.06
N LEU A 139 -21.09 21.38 15.85
CA LEU A 139 -19.84 20.65 15.72
C LEU A 139 -19.68 20.11 14.30
N TRP A 140 -18.55 20.43 13.66
CA TRP A 140 -18.13 19.81 12.41
C TRP A 140 -17.06 18.75 12.71
N MET A 141 -17.38 17.48 12.50
CA MET A 141 -16.44 16.37 12.68
C MET A 141 -15.85 15.94 11.33
N GLU A 142 -14.52 15.98 11.20
CA GLU A 142 -13.80 15.47 10.03
C GLU A 142 -13.02 14.19 10.42
N THR A 143 -13.20 13.14 9.63
CA THR A 143 -12.53 11.85 9.81
C THR A 143 -12.35 11.16 8.47
N ASP A 144 -11.22 10.46 8.29
CA ASP A 144 -10.95 9.56 7.16
C ASP A 144 -11.39 8.11 7.43
N SER A 145 -11.86 7.85 8.65
CA SER A 145 -12.41 6.58 9.10
C SER A 145 -13.72 6.23 8.39
N ALA A 146 -13.69 5.19 7.56
CA ALA A 146 -14.91 4.65 6.95
C ALA A 146 -15.89 4.10 8.02
N ILE A 147 -15.37 3.58 9.14
CA ILE A 147 -16.19 3.00 10.21
C ILE A 147 -16.97 4.10 10.93
N VAL A 148 -16.32 5.20 11.32
CA VAL A 148 -16.98 6.35 11.96
C VAL A 148 -18.02 6.97 11.02
N VAL A 149 -17.67 7.17 9.73
CA VAL A 149 -18.63 7.69 8.73
C VAL A 149 -19.84 6.79 8.58
N SER A 150 -19.65 5.46 8.58
CA SER A 150 -20.75 4.51 8.49
C SER A 150 -21.64 4.51 9.73
N ALA A 151 -21.06 4.72 10.93
CA ALA A 151 -21.79 4.75 12.20
C ALA A 151 -22.83 5.87 12.22
N PHE A 152 -22.43 7.07 11.81
CA PHE A 152 -23.30 8.24 11.79
C PHE A 152 -24.32 8.22 10.64
N LYS A 153 -24.00 7.57 9.52
CA LYS A 153 -24.90 7.50 8.36
C LYS A 153 -25.93 6.38 8.46
N ASN A 154 -25.61 5.27 9.11
CA ASN A 154 -26.44 4.06 9.15
C ASN A 154 -26.88 3.71 10.57
N LEU A 155 -27.73 4.56 11.16
CA LEU A 155 -28.27 4.39 12.52
C LEU A 155 -29.03 3.06 12.75
N ARG A 156 -29.44 2.37 11.68
CA ARG A 156 -30.17 1.09 11.75
C ARG A 156 -29.28 -0.14 11.80
N ASN A 157 -28.00 -0.01 11.50
CA ASN A 157 -27.07 -1.14 11.48
C ASN A 157 -25.89 -0.83 12.40
N PRO A 158 -26.01 -1.12 13.71
CA PRO A 158 -24.98 -0.79 14.69
C PRO A 158 -23.68 -1.50 14.35
N ILE A 159 -22.58 -0.78 14.48
CA ILE A 159 -21.25 -1.31 14.23
C ILE A 159 -20.87 -2.25 15.38
N PRO A 160 -20.44 -3.49 15.09
CA PRO A 160 -20.05 -4.42 16.13
C PRO A 160 -18.79 -3.95 16.86
N TRP A 161 -18.84 -3.98 18.19
CA TRP A 161 -17.69 -3.82 19.07
C TRP A 161 -16.99 -5.18 19.15
N SER A 162 -16.02 -5.43 18.28
CA SER A 162 -15.21 -6.66 18.27
C SER A 162 -13.75 -6.34 18.45
#